data_AF-A0A7Y4Z5X5-F1
#
_entry.id   AF-A0A7Y4Z5X5-F1
#
_cell.length_a   1.000
_cell.length_b   1.000
_cell.length_c   1.000
_cell.angle_alpha   90.00
_cell.angle_beta   90.00
_cell.angle_gamma   90.00
#
_symmetry.space_group_name_H-M   'P 1'
#
loop_
_entity.id
_entity.type
_entity.pdbx_description
1 polymer ?
#
loop_
_entity_poly.entity_id
_entity_poly.type
_entity_poly.pdbx_seq_one_letter_code
_entity_poly.pdbx_strand_id
1 'polypeptide(L)'
;MSLEISGKLVAKLQQQSGQGKNGTWIKQDFIIETQEQFPKKLCISLWGDKAKELDNIAIGETLKAGINVESREFNGKWYTDVKAWRIEKANSSKNNDLPPMPTDESLPPFLDPSNKFEPTDDLPF
;
A
#
# COMPACT_ATOMS: atom_id res chain seq x y z
N MET A 1 -17.01 -18.68 7.46
CA MET A 1 -16.64 -17.44 8.17
C MET A 1 -15.55 -16.77 7.36
N SER A 2 -15.77 -15.52 6.93
CA SER A 2 -14.74 -14.71 6.27
C SER A 2 -14.09 -13.81 7.33
N LEU A 3 -12.77 -13.88 7.45
CA LEU A 3 -12.02 -12.99 8.33
C LEU A 3 -11.33 -11.92 7.49
N GLU A 4 -10.97 -10.82 8.12
CA GLU A 4 -10.16 -9.77 7.51
C GLU A 4 -8.97 -9.47 8.41
N ILE A 5 -7.82 -9.23 7.80
CA ILE A 5 -6.60 -8.84 8.50
C ILE A 5 -5.93 -7.68 7.78
N SER A 6 -5.43 -6.71 8.54
CA SER A 6 -4.68 -5.57 8.01
C SER A 6 -3.26 -5.60 8.56
N GLY A 7 -2.30 -5.28 7.71
CA GLY A 7 -0.90 -5.28 8.12
C GLY A 7 0.03 -4.73 7.06
N LYS A 8 1.28 -4.50 7.47
CA LYS A 8 2.35 -4.06 6.59
C LYS A 8 2.95 -5.27 5.88
N LEU A 9 3.08 -5.20 4.55
CA LEU A 9 3.76 -6.23 3.77
C LEU A 9 5.25 -6.24 4.10
N VAL A 10 5.74 -7.33 4.67
CA VAL A 10 7.15 -7.48 5.06
C VAL A 10 7.95 -8.20 3.98
N ALA A 11 7.36 -9.23 3.38
CA ALA A 11 8.04 -10.03 2.37
C ALA A 11 7.05 -10.67 1.40
N LYS A 12 7.49 -10.86 0.16
CA LYS A 12 6.85 -11.74 -0.82
C LYS A 12 7.77 -12.96 -0.97
N LEU A 13 7.25 -14.15 -0.74
CA LEU A 13 7.99 -15.39 -0.95
C LEU A 13 7.96 -15.77 -2.43
N GLN A 14 8.82 -16.70 -2.83
CA GLN A 14 8.90 -17.15 -4.21
C GLN A 14 7.56 -17.74 -4.66
N GLN A 15 7.12 -17.34 -5.86
CA GLN A 15 5.95 -17.93 -6.49
C GLN A 15 6.21 -19.41 -6.79
N GLN A 16 5.24 -20.24 -6.43
CA GLN A 16 5.22 -21.67 -6.71
C GLN A 16 4.16 -21.94 -7.78
N SER A 17 4.45 -22.85 -8.70
CA SER A 17 3.48 -23.32 -9.66
C SER A 17 3.64 -24.81 -9.90
N GLY A 18 2.57 -25.44 -10.38
CA GLY A 18 2.58 -26.87 -10.68
C GLY A 18 1.34 -27.30 -11.45
N GLN A 19 1.31 -28.56 -11.85
CA GLN A 19 0.18 -29.15 -12.54
C GLN A 19 -0.68 -29.94 -11.54
N GLY A 20 -1.93 -29.53 -11.35
CA GLY A 20 -2.90 -30.17 -10.47
C GLY A 20 -4.00 -30.88 -11.25
N LYS A 21 -4.88 -31.59 -10.53
CA LYS A 21 -6.07 -32.23 -11.11
C LYS A 21 -6.97 -31.28 -11.91
N ASN A 22 -6.99 -29.99 -11.53
CA ASN A 22 -7.82 -28.95 -12.15
C ASN A 22 -7.02 -28.02 -13.08
N GLY A 23 -5.83 -28.42 -13.51
CA GLY A 23 -4.93 -27.62 -14.35
C GLY A 23 -3.77 -27.00 -13.59
N THR A 24 -3.09 -26.05 -14.23
CA THR A 24 -1.94 -25.35 -13.65
C THR A 24 -2.38 -24.48 -12.48
N TRP A 25 -1.79 -24.70 -11.30
CA TRP A 25 -2.00 -23.85 -10.16
C TRP A 25 -0.79 -22.94 -9.96
N ILE A 26 -1.06 -21.75 -9.43
CA ILE A 26 -0.06 -20.78 -9.00
C ILE A 26 -0.37 -20.46 -7.54
N LYS A 27 0.67 -20.41 -6.72
CA LYS A 27 0.61 -20.04 -5.32
C LYS A 27 1.71 -19.02 -5.03
N GLN A 28 1.40 -17.98 -4.29
CA GLN A 28 2.41 -17.07 -3.77
C GLN A 28 2.12 -16.76 -2.31
N ASP A 29 3.13 -17.01 -1.48
CA ASP A 29 3.05 -16.74 -0.05
C ASP A 29 3.63 -15.36 0.24
N PHE A 30 3.06 -14.66 1.21
CA PHE A 30 3.55 -13.37 1.65
C PHE A 30 3.42 -13.20 3.15
N ILE A 31 4.30 -12.38 3.71
CA ILE A 31 4.35 -12.11 5.14
C ILE A 31 3.81 -10.72 5.39
N ILE A 32 2.80 -10.60 6.24
CA ILE A 32 2.37 -9.32 6.80
C ILE A 32 2.77 -9.21 8.26
N GLU A 33 2.95 -7.99 8.73
CA GLU A 33 3.11 -7.66 10.14
C GLU A 33 1.89 -6.86 10.62
N THR A 34 1.26 -7.31 11.70
CA THR A 34 0.08 -6.63 12.27
C THR A 34 0.47 -5.30 12.92
N GLN A 35 -0.46 -4.33 12.92
CA GLN A 35 -0.25 -2.99 13.48
C GLN A 35 -0.78 -2.87 14.92
N GLU A 36 -0.52 -3.88 15.75
CA GLU A 36 -0.96 -3.93 17.14
C GLU A 36 0.20 -3.59 18.09
N GLN A 37 -0.09 -3.44 19.39
CA GLN A 37 0.94 -3.18 20.41
C GLN A 37 2.07 -4.22 20.41
N PHE A 38 1.76 -5.46 20.00
CA PHE A 38 2.72 -6.53 19.80
C PHE A 38 2.60 -7.07 18.37
N PRO A 39 3.34 -6.48 17.41
CA PRO A 39 3.27 -6.86 16.01
C PRO A 39 3.60 -8.34 15.81
N LYS A 40 2.71 -9.05 15.11
CA LYS A 40 2.93 -10.46 14.75
C LYS A 40 3.13 -10.55 13.26
N LYS A 41 4.06 -11.41 12.84
CA LYS A 41 4.25 -11.77 11.44
C LYS A 41 3.38 -12.97 11.09
N LEU A 42 2.56 -12.83 10.05
CA LEU A 42 1.71 -13.90 9.55
C LEU A 42 2.07 -14.23 8.12
N CYS A 43 2.22 -15.52 7.83
CA CYS A 43 2.33 -16.03 6.48
C CYS A 43 0.93 -16.29 5.92
N ILE A 44 0.64 -15.72 4.75
CA ILE A 44 -0.64 -15.82 4.08
C ILE A 44 -0.41 -16.29 2.65
N SER A 45 -1.25 -17.21 2.17
CA SER A 45 -1.17 -17.79 0.84
C SER A 45 -2.20 -17.18 -0.11
N LEU A 46 -1.76 -16.74 -1.28
CA LEU A 46 -2.61 -16.40 -2.43
C LEU A 46 -2.52 -17.50 -3.48
N TRP A 47 -3.63 -17.72 -4.17
CA TRP A 47 -3.76 -18.77 -5.19
C TRP A 47 -4.33 -18.19 -6.49
N GLY A 48 -3.93 -18.79 -7.62
CA GLY A 48 -4.41 -18.43 -8.94
C GLY A 48 -4.07 -16.99 -9.33
N ASP A 49 -5.00 -16.30 -9.98
CA ASP A 49 -4.80 -14.94 -10.46
C ASP A 49 -4.61 -13.91 -9.33
N LYS A 50 -5.12 -14.20 -8.13
CA LYS A 50 -4.94 -13.35 -6.94
C LYS A 50 -3.47 -13.25 -6.52
N ALA A 51 -2.66 -14.26 -6.85
CA ALA A 51 -1.22 -14.21 -6.58
C ALA A 51 -0.54 -13.07 -7.36
N LYS A 52 -0.97 -12.79 -8.60
CA LYS A 52 -0.43 -11.71 -9.43
C LYS A 52 -0.82 -10.33 -8.91
N GLU A 53 -1.95 -10.20 -8.22
CA GLU A 53 -2.37 -8.92 -7.63
C GLU A 53 -1.36 -8.44 -6.57
N LEU A 54 -0.66 -9.37 -5.92
CA LEU A 54 0.35 -9.06 -4.92
C LEU A 54 1.53 -8.29 -5.51
N ASP A 55 1.83 -8.42 -6.81
CA ASP A 55 2.89 -7.66 -7.48
C ASP A 55 2.65 -6.15 -7.43
N ASN A 56 1.38 -5.72 -7.41
CA ASN A 56 1.00 -4.30 -7.36
C ASN A 56 1.20 -3.64 -5.98
N ILE A 57 1.52 -4.42 -4.94
CA ILE A 57 1.72 -3.94 -3.57
C ILE A 57 3.22 -3.99 -3.26
N ALA A 58 3.84 -2.87 -2.93
CA ALA A 58 5.27 -2.86 -2.61
C ALA A 58 5.54 -3.37 -1.19
N ILE A 59 6.73 -3.94 -0.97
CA ILE A 59 7.20 -4.27 0.38
C ILE A 59 7.25 -2.97 1.19
N GLY A 60 6.72 -3.03 2.42
CA GLY A 60 6.58 -1.90 3.31
C GLY A 60 5.23 -1.20 3.26
N GLU A 61 4.37 -1.51 2.29
CA GLU A 61 3.03 -0.93 2.22
C GLU A 61 2.03 -1.66 3.11
N THR A 62 1.02 -0.95 3.57
CA THR A 62 -0.09 -1.54 4.32
C THR A 62 -1.13 -2.09 3.36
N LEU A 63 -1.65 -3.28 3.64
CA LEU A 63 -2.73 -3.92 2.89
C LEU A 63 -3.75 -4.55 3.84
N LYS A 64 -4.97 -4.68 3.34
CA LYS A 64 -6.05 -5.46 3.96
C LYS A 64 -6.25 -6.74 3.15
N ALA A 65 -6.28 -7.88 3.82
CA ALA A 65 -6.50 -9.18 3.20
C ALA A 65 -7.78 -9.79 3.75
N GLY A 66 -8.67 -10.23 2.86
CA GLY A 66 -9.79 -11.10 3.20
C GLY A 66 -9.29 -12.54 3.21
N ILE A 67 -9.38 -13.19 4.36
CA ILE A 67 -8.77 -14.50 4.61
C ILE A 67 -9.81 -15.55 5.00
N ASN A 68 -9.48 -16.79 4.66
CA ASN A 68 -10.09 -18.00 5.17
C ASN A 68 -9.03 -18.76 5.96
N VAL A 69 -9.38 -19.18 7.16
CA VAL A 69 -8.51 -19.99 8.03
C VAL A 69 -9.06 -21.40 8.02
N GLU A 70 -8.25 -22.34 7.58
CA GLU A 70 -8.57 -23.77 7.59
C GLU A 70 -7.50 -24.51 8.40
N SER A 71 -7.89 -25.61 9.02
CA SER A 71 -6.93 -26.49 9.68
C SER A 71 -7.12 -27.90 9.15
N ARG A 72 -5.99 -28.55 8.88
CA ARG A 72 -5.93 -29.93 8.42
C ARG A 72 -5.08 -30.73 9.38
N GLU A 73 -5.55 -31.93 9.68
CA GLU A 73 -4.81 -32.91 10.46
C GLU A 73 -3.96 -33.75 9.50
N PHE A 74 -2.70 -33.95 9.85
CA PHE A 74 -1.79 -34.85 9.17
C PHE A 74 -0.90 -35.55 10.21
N ASN A 75 -1.07 -36.87 10.32
CA ASN A 75 -0.31 -37.74 11.21
C ASN A 75 -0.37 -37.30 12.69
N GLY A 76 -1.57 -36.99 13.17
CA GLY A 76 -1.87 -36.53 14.53
C GLY A 76 -1.48 -35.07 14.79
N LYS A 77 -0.90 -34.36 13.81
CA LYS A 77 -0.52 -32.95 13.92
C LYS A 77 -1.47 -32.08 13.13
N TRP A 78 -1.87 -30.96 13.72
CA TRP A 78 -2.73 -29.99 13.08
C TRP A 78 -1.91 -28.85 12.46
N TYR A 79 -2.22 -28.54 11.22
CA TYR A 79 -1.60 -27.45 10.48
C TYR A 79 -2.68 -26.47 10.05
N THR A 80 -2.48 -25.21 10.41
CA THR A 80 -3.36 -24.12 10.02
C THR A 80 -2.83 -23.46 8.76
N ASP A 81 -3.71 -23.32 7.77
CA ASP A 81 -3.45 -22.61 6.53
C ASP A 81 -4.30 -21.34 6.50
N VAL A 82 -3.66 -20.22 6.17
CA VAL A 82 -4.30 -18.90 6.08
C VAL A 82 -4.30 -18.50 4.61
N LYS A 83 -5.46 -18.61 3.96
CA LYS A 83 -5.62 -18.32 2.53
C LYS A 83 -6.29 -16.99 2.32
N ALA A 84 -5.67 -16.11 1.56
CA ALA A 84 -6.32 -14.88 1.12
C ALA A 84 -7.13 -15.13 -0.16
N TRP A 85 -8.39 -14.71 -0.14
CA TRP A 85 -9.26 -14.70 -1.33
C TRP A 85 -9.33 -13.30 -1.97
N ARG A 86 -8.95 -12.25 -1.21
CA ARG A 86 -8.76 -10.88 -1.71
C ARG A 86 -7.62 -10.18 -0.97
N ILE A 87 -7.00 -9.22 -1.64
CA ILE A 87 -6.08 -8.25 -1.05
C ILE A 87 -6.43 -6.86 -1.57
N GLU A 88 -6.32 -5.86 -0.72
CA GLU A 88 -6.61 -4.47 -1.03
C GLU A 88 -5.48 -3.62 -0.45
N LYS A 89 -4.79 -2.85 -1.30
CA LYS A 89 -3.78 -1.90 -0.84
C LYS A 89 -4.47 -0.84 0.02
N ALA A 90 -3.97 -0.58 1.22
CA ALA A 90 -4.57 0.36 2.16
C ALA A 90 -4.36 1.84 1.78
N ASN A 91 -4.12 2.12 0.50
CA ASN A 91 -3.89 3.45 -0.03
C ASN A 91 -4.73 3.65 -1.30
N SER A 92 -6.00 3.94 -1.07
CA SER A 92 -6.87 4.62 -2.03
C SER A 92 -7.86 5.48 -1.27
N SER A 93 -7.34 6.39 -0.45
CA SER A 93 -7.95 7.72 -0.48
C SER A 93 -7.85 8.17 -1.93
N LYS A 94 -9.01 8.30 -2.58
CA LYS A 94 -9.18 9.08 -3.80
C LYS A 94 -8.59 10.46 -3.51
N ASN A 95 -7.33 10.68 -3.87
CA ASN A 95 -6.77 12.03 -3.97
C ASN A 95 -7.24 12.62 -5.30
N ASN A 96 -8.56 12.83 -5.42
CA ASN A 96 -9.12 13.64 -6.49
C ASN A 96 -10.09 14.70 -5.95
N ASP A 97 -9.76 15.22 -4.78
CA ASP A 97 -10.31 16.47 -4.23
C ASP A 97 -9.13 17.35 -3.83
N LEU A 98 -8.28 17.71 -4.80
CA LEU A 98 -7.57 18.98 -4.72
C LEU A 98 -8.64 20.04 -5.03
N PRO A 99 -8.99 20.93 -4.08
CA PRO A 99 -9.81 22.09 -4.44
C PRO A 99 -9.08 22.88 -5.55
N PRO A 100 -9.81 23.39 -6.57
CA PRO A 100 -9.18 24.18 -7.62
C PRO A 100 -8.50 25.38 -6.97
N MET A 101 -7.20 25.50 -7.24
CA MET A 101 -6.39 26.64 -6.81
C MET A 101 -6.94 27.88 -7.54
N PRO A 102 -7.31 28.97 -6.82
CA PRO A 102 -7.73 30.19 -7.48
C PRO A 102 -6.55 30.78 -8.24
N THR A 103 -6.72 30.95 -9.55
CA THR A 103 -5.79 31.69 -10.41
C THR A 103 -5.93 33.16 -10.08
N ASP A 104 -4.97 33.73 -9.34
CA ASP A 104 -4.93 35.17 -9.08
C ASP A 104 -4.36 35.90 -10.32
N GLU A 105 -5.27 36.45 -11.12
CA GLU A 105 -5.00 37.27 -12.30
C GLU A 105 -4.67 38.72 -11.91
N SER A 106 -3.61 38.95 -11.13
CA SER A 106 -3.06 40.31 -10.95
C SER A 106 -1.68 40.35 -10.28
N LEU A 107 -0.63 39.88 -10.96
CA LEU A 107 0.75 40.22 -10.57
C LEU A 107 1.37 41.20 -11.58
N PRO A 108 1.74 42.44 -11.17
CA PRO A 108 2.47 43.36 -12.04
C PRO A 108 3.89 42.86 -12.32
N PRO A 109 4.50 43.23 -13.46
CA PRO A 109 5.82 42.72 -13.86
C PRO A 109 6.91 43.18 -12.90
N PHE A 110 7.76 42.21 -12.50
CA PHE A 110 8.96 42.41 -11.70
C PHE A 110 9.86 43.50 -12.29
N LEU A 111 10.19 44.51 -11.48
CA LEU A 111 11.17 45.55 -11.81
C LEU A 111 12.59 44.99 -11.62
N ASP A 112 13.42 45.20 -12.64
CA ASP A 112 14.83 44.82 -12.75
C ASP A 112 15.68 45.49 -11.65
N PRO A 113 16.58 44.78 -10.95
CA PRO A 113 17.36 45.33 -9.82
C PRO A 113 18.51 46.28 -10.24
N SER A 114 18.52 46.77 -11.49
CA SER A 114 19.63 47.55 -12.05
C SER A 114 19.41 49.07 -12.05
N ASN A 115 18.30 49.58 -11.54
CA ASN A 115 17.99 51.01 -11.61
C ASN A 115 18.39 51.75 -10.31
N LYS A 116 19.44 52.57 -10.41
CA LYS A 116 19.81 53.58 -9.40
C LYS A 116 18.62 54.49 -9.14
N PHE A 117 18.21 54.62 -7.88
CA PHE A 117 17.44 55.76 -7.41
C PHE A 117 17.89 56.12 -6.00
N GLU A 118 18.58 57.26 -5.89
CA GLU A 118 18.90 57.91 -4.62
C GLU A 118 17.61 58.31 -3.89
N PRO A 119 17.43 57.97 -2.61
CA PRO A 119 16.49 58.68 -1.78
C PRO A 119 17.18 59.93 -1.22
N THR A 120 16.80 61.07 -1.79
CA THR A 120 17.02 62.40 -1.21
C THR A 120 16.42 62.50 0.19
N ASP A 121 17.24 63.05 1.06
CA ASP A 121 17.01 63.64 2.37
C ASP A 121 15.78 64.57 2.41
N ASP A 122 14.78 64.29 3.26
CA ASP A 122 13.96 65.32 3.94
C ASP A 122 12.98 64.68 4.96
N LEU A 123 13.29 64.75 6.26
CA LEU A 123 12.34 64.49 7.34
C LEU A 123 12.28 65.73 8.25
N PRO A 124 11.13 66.43 8.34
CA PRO A 124 10.98 67.52 9.29
C PRO A 124 10.75 66.99 10.73
N PHE A 125 11.28 67.75 11.70
CA PHE A 125 11.16 67.57 13.15
C PHE A 125 9.73 67.78 13.67
#